data_AF-A0A8S3XFJ8-F1
#
_entry.id   AF-A0A8S3XFJ8-F1
#
_cell.length_a   1.000
_cell.length_b   1.000
_cell.length_c   1.000
_cell.angle_alpha   90.00
_cell.angle_beta   90.00
_cell.angle_gamma   90.00
#
_symmetry.space_group_name_H-M   'P 1'
#
loop_
_entity.id
_entity.type
_entity.pdbx_description
1 polymer ?
#
loop_
_entity_poly.entity_id
_entity_poly.type
_entity_poly.pdbx_seq_one_letter_code
_entity_poly.pdbx_strand_id
1 'polypeptide(L)'
;MGDKSESKNDAIRKRNDMGLYKDSDKRGKHEPPNKTNEADVNFEKKHIESFPVMEPHYIRQTSKRRYLDASLSIDASLSITKMHQLYKDKCTENNIIPVSEITYRRIFCTHYNFSFFAPKKDQCLICSNFNKARDDEKLVLKEEYTDHLARKASCYSEKAKDKERAEKDKEFRCVTFDLQAVLQIPSGLVGQLYYYRKLCVTIHNLCIYEVALPNDAYCFAWSEINGKRGSSEIGSILYHYLSTCVPSHVTEVCLYSDTCGGQNRNQYVAALLIFAVQNISHLRKIEHKFLESGHSYMEVDSMHSSIESAKKNSEVYCMPV
;
A
#
# COMPACT_ATOMS: atom_id res chain seq x y z
N MET A 1 51.57 -13.21 42.77
CA MET A 1 50.61 -14.19 43.32
C MET A 1 49.73 -13.45 44.30
N GLY A 2 48.49 -13.15 43.90
CA GLY A 2 47.49 -12.49 44.73
C GLY A 2 46.13 -13.02 44.28
N ASP A 3 45.49 -13.74 45.20
CA ASP A 3 44.42 -14.72 44.99
C ASP A 3 43.15 -14.11 44.34
N LYS A 4 42.74 -14.62 43.17
CA LYS A 4 41.45 -14.30 42.51
C LYS A 4 40.42 -15.38 42.85
N SER A 5 40.07 -15.55 44.13
CA SER A 5 39.16 -16.62 44.56
C SER A 5 38.04 -16.23 45.52
N GLU A 6 37.73 -14.93 45.72
CA GLU A 6 36.65 -14.49 46.63
C GLU A 6 35.47 -13.76 45.95
N SER A 7 34.81 -14.40 44.98
CA SER A 7 33.53 -13.87 44.45
C SER A 7 32.49 -14.95 44.09
N LYS A 8 32.78 -16.22 44.35
CA LYS A 8 31.80 -17.29 44.20
C LYS A 8 31.50 -17.84 45.58
N ASN A 9 30.46 -17.29 46.25
CA ASN A 9 29.59 -17.99 47.23
C ASN A 9 28.89 -17.04 48.23
N ASP A 10 28.41 -15.87 47.79
CA ASP A 10 27.53 -15.01 48.62
C ASP A 10 26.20 -15.72 48.99
N ALA A 11 25.77 -16.69 48.16
CA ALA A 11 24.60 -17.53 48.41
C ALA A 11 24.79 -18.55 49.55
N ILE A 12 26.03 -18.94 49.88
CA ILE A 12 26.32 -19.90 50.95
C ILE A 12 26.37 -19.18 52.30
N ARG A 13 26.89 -17.94 52.33
CA ARG A 13 27.00 -17.12 53.54
C ARG A 13 25.64 -16.65 54.11
N LYS A 14 24.57 -16.68 53.30
CA LYS A 14 23.24 -16.13 53.65
C LYS A 14 22.15 -17.20 53.81
N ARG A 15 22.50 -18.40 54.28
CA ARG A 15 21.55 -19.47 54.59
C ARG A 15 21.11 -19.41 56.05
N ASN A 16 19.86 -19.78 56.33
CA ASN A 16 19.39 -20.06 57.68
C ASN A 16 19.78 -21.48 58.12
N ASP A 17 19.51 -21.84 59.38
CA ASP A 17 19.85 -23.14 59.98
C ASP A 17 19.19 -24.36 59.30
N MET A 18 18.23 -24.11 58.39
CA MET A 18 17.54 -25.10 57.55
C MET A 18 18.03 -25.10 56.10
N GLY A 19 19.15 -24.44 55.80
CA GLY A 19 19.77 -24.41 54.47
C GLY A 19 19.09 -23.51 53.43
N LEU A 20 18.09 -22.72 53.82
CA LEU A 20 17.33 -21.83 52.94
C LEU A 20 17.91 -20.41 52.92
N TYR A 21 18.00 -19.80 51.74
CA TYR A 21 18.54 -18.44 51.54
C TYR A 21 17.60 -17.39 52.17
N LYS A 22 18.12 -16.55 53.07
CA LYS A 22 17.34 -15.68 53.96
C LYS A 22 17.12 -14.26 53.42
N ASP A 23 17.74 -13.89 52.30
CA ASP A 23 17.72 -12.52 51.75
C ASP A 23 16.81 -12.40 50.51
N SER A 24 16.36 -11.19 50.19
CA SER A 24 15.59 -10.95 48.96
C SER A 24 16.48 -10.98 47.70
N ASP A 25 15.99 -11.54 46.59
CA ASP A 25 16.76 -11.61 45.34
C ASP A 25 16.98 -10.20 44.76
N LYS A 26 18.25 -9.77 44.69
CA LYS A 26 18.68 -8.48 44.14
C LYS A 26 19.23 -8.60 42.72
N ARG A 27 19.19 -9.78 42.09
CA ARG A 27 19.61 -9.96 40.69
C ARG A 27 18.71 -9.13 39.76
N GLY A 28 19.34 -8.44 38.80
CA GLY A 28 18.64 -7.60 37.81
C GLY A 28 18.22 -6.20 38.27
N LYS A 29 18.52 -5.80 39.52
CA LYS A 29 18.24 -4.43 40.03
C LYS A 29 19.41 -3.45 39.87
N HIS A 30 20.37 -3.75 39.00
CA HIS A 30 21.42 -2.81 38.65
C HIS A 30 20.99 -2.02 37.42
N GLU A 31 21.08 -0.69 37.50
CA GLU A 31 20.95 0.12 36.29
C GLU A 31 22.07 -0.30 35.31
N PRO A 32 21.72 -0.64 34.06
CA PRO A 32 22.71 -1.10 33.10
C PRO A 32 23.71 0.03 32.82
N PRO A 33 25.02 -0.26 32.79
CA PRO A 33 26.06 0.77 32.57
C PRO A 33 25.96 1.44 31.19
N ASN A 34 25.19 0.86 30.27
CA ASN A 34 24.94 1.37 28.91
C ASN A 34 23.63 2.18 28.81
N LYS A 35 23.04 2.60 29.92
CA LYS A 35 21.85 3.47 29.91
C LYS A 35 22.25 4.83 29.35
N THR A 36 21.75 5.16 28.16
CA THR A 36 21.94 6.46 27.51
C THR A 36 21.39 7.56 28.41
N ASN A 37 22.15 8.66 28.58
CA ASN A 37 21.78 9.75 29.47
C ASN A 37 20.44 10.38 29.04
N GLU A 38 19.58 10.73 30.00
CA GLU A 38 18.25 11.30 29.71
C GLU A 38 18.35 12.65 28.97
N ALA A 39 19.44 13.39 29.18
CA ALA A 39 19.74 14.62 28.45
C ALA A 39 19.92 14.38 26.93
N ASP A 40 20.62 13.31 26.56
CA ASP A 40 20.90 12.95 25.16
C ASP A 40 19.63 12.48 24.46
N VAL A 41 18.81 11.67 25.17
CA VAL A 41 17.50 11.22 24.67
C VAL A 41 16.56 12.40 24.42
N ASN A 42 16.59 13.43 25.28
CA ASN A 42 15.78 14.64 25.07
C ASN A 42 16.30 15.51 23.92
N PHE A 43 17.61 15.54 23.67
CA PHE A 43 18.19 16.23 22.51
C PHE A 43 17.82 15.52 21.20
N GLU A 44 17.85 14.19 21.17
CA GLU A 44 17.37 13.38 20.04
C GLU A 44 15.89 13.63 19.73
N LYS A 45 15.03 13.65 20.76
CA LYS A 45 13.59 13.95 20.60
C LYS A 45 13.36 15.33 20.00
N LYS A 46 14.05 16.36 20.49
CA LYS A 46 13.99 17.71 19.92
C LYS A 46 14.47 17.76 18.46
N HIS A 47 15.48 16.96 18.11
CA HIS A 47 15.94 16.86 16.72
C HIS A 47 14.89 16.19 15.83
N ILE A 48 14.28 15.09 16.26
CA ILE A 48 13.22 14.40 15.52
C ILE A 48 11.99 15.29 15.33
N GLU A 49 11.63 16.08 16.34
CA GLU A 49 10.49 17.02 16.29
C GLU A 49 10.75 18.27 15.45
N SER A 50 12.02 18.57 15.14
CA SER A 50 12.37 19.72 14.28
C SER A 50 12.09 19.49 12.80
N PHE A 51 11.81 18.25 12.38
CA PHE A 51 11.45 17.95 10.99
C PHE A 51 9.97 18.27 10.73
N PRO A 52 9.66 18.92 9.58
CA PRO A 52 8.29 19.24 9.23
C PRO A 52 7.47 17.97 9.03
N VAL A 53 6.34 17.89 9.74
CA VAL A 53 5.39 16.78 9.63
C VAL A 53 4.28 17.20 8.68
N MET A 54 4.00 16.38 7.68
CA MET A 54 2.93 16.62 6.72
C MET A 54 1.56 16.40 7.37
N GLU A 55 0.62 17.32 7.12
CA GLU A 55 -0.75 17.21 7.62
C GLU A 55 -1.53 16.05 6.95
N PRO A 56 -2.55 15.48 7.62
CA PRO A 56 -3.35 14.35 7.12
C PRO A 56 -4.15 14.63 5.85
N HIS A 57 -4.13 15.86 5.30
CA HIS A 57 -4.98 16.30 4.20
C HIS A 57 -4.92 15.37 2.96
N TYR A 58 -3.79 14.68 2.75
CA TYR A 58 -3.59 13.75 1.63
C TYR A 58 -3.91 12.28 1.95
N ILE A 59 -4.45 11.95 3.14
CA ILE A 59 -4.57 10.57 3.66
C ILE A 59 -5.98 10.29 4.19
N ARG A 60 -6.44 9.05 4.00
CA ARG A 60 -7.72 8.50 4.46
C ARG A 60 -7.95 8.82 5.94
N GLN A 61 -9.18 9.24 6.30
CA GLN A 61 -9.62 9.67 7.63
C GLN A 61 -9.34 8.71 8.81
N THR A 62 -8.84 7.50 8.57
CA THR A 62 -8.75 6.42 9.57
C THR A 62 -7.34 6.16 10.14
N SER A 63 -6.26 6.74 9.61
CA SER A 63 -4.91 6.44 10.11
C SER A 63 -4.38 7.51 11.08
N LYS A 64 -3.99 7.11 12.31
CA LYS A 64 -3.32 7.97 13.32
C LYS A 64 -1.82 8.18 13.07
N ARG A 65 -1.28 7.77 11.90
CA ARG A 65 0.15 7.86 11.57
C ARG A 65 0.51 9.24 11.06
N ARG A 66 1.65 9.77 11.50
CA ARG A 66 2.21 11.06 11.04
C ARG A 66 3.29 10.80 9.99
N TYR A 67 3.36 11.62 8.95
CA TYR A 67 4.27 11.38 7.83
C TYR A 67 5.34 12.46 7.70
N LEU A 68 6.59 12.03 7.48
CA LEU A 68 7.74 12.91 7.20
C LEU A 68 7.92 13.08 5.68
N ASP A 69 8.53 14.18 5.27
CA ASP A 69 8.71 14.58 3.86
C ASP A 69 9.34 13.49 2.97
N ALA A 70 8.92 13.45 1.70
CA ALA A 70 9.35 12.45 0.71
C ALA A 70 10.80 12.64 0.21
N SER A 71 11.40 13.82 0.35
CA SER A 71 12.81 14.06 0.01
C SER A 71 13.78 13.23 0.87
N LEU A 72 13.29 12.68 1.98
CA LEU A 72 14.01 11.74 2.84
C LEU A 72 13.72 10.27 2.47
N SER A 73 12.71 9.98 1.63
CA SER A 73 12.16 8.64 1.40
C SER A 73 12.73 7.92 0.16
N ILE A 74 14.02 7.58 0.19
CA ILE A 74 14.60 6.68 -0.85
C ILE A 74 14.59 5.20 -0.39
N ASP A 75 14.60 4.97 0.92
CA ASP A 75 14.32 3.69 1.59
C ASP A 75 14.12 4.01 3.09
N ALA A 76 13.20 3.35 3.79
CA ALA A 76 12.97 3.58 5.21
C ALA A 76 14.23 3.28 6.05
N SER A 77 15.09 2.38 5.58
CA SER A 77 16.39 2.13 6.21
C SER A 77 17.34 3.31 6.01
N LEU A 78 17.46 3.80 4.77
CA LEU A 78 18.34 4.87 4.30
C LEU A 78 17.95 6.25 4.85
N SER A 79 16.66 6.47 5.10
CA SER A 79 16.12 7.72 5.63
C SER A 79 16.48 7.95 7.10
N ILE A 80 16.37 6.92 7.95
CA ILE A 80 16.76 7.02 9.37
C ILE A 80 18.27 7.20 9.49
N THR A 81 19.05 6.54 8.64
CA THR A 81 20.50 6.72 8.55
C THR A 81 20.86 8.15 8.15
N LYS A 82 20.12 8.77 7.22
CA LYS A 82 20.31 10.17 6.83
C LYS A 82 19.91 11.16 7.94
N MET A 83 18.82 10.90 8.66
CA MET A 83 18.45 11.68 9.85
C MET A 83 19.50 11.59 10.97
N HIS A 84 20.12 10.42 11.14
CA HIS A 84 21.23 10.21 12.08
C HIS A 84 22.50 10.95 11.66
N GLN A 85 22.78 11.05 10.36
CA GLN A 85 23.88 11.88 9.85
C GLN A 85 23.64 13.36 10.16
N LEU A 86 22.46 13.90 9.86
CA LEU A 86 22.11 15.28 10.21
C LEU A 86 22.13 15.52 11.73
N TYR A 87 21.78 14.51 12.52
CA TYR A 87 21.90 14.56 13.98
C TYR A 87 23.38 14.63 14.42
N LYS A 88 24.26 13.83 13.81
CA LYS A 88 25.71 13.87 14.08
C LYS A 88 26.32 15.22 13.73
N ASP A 89 25.93 15.82 12.60
CA ASP A 89 26.40 17.14 12.20
C ASP A 89 26.01 18.19 13.23
N LYS A 90 24.75 18.17 13.67
CA LYS A 90 24.23 19.06 14.72
C LYS A 90 24.85 18.81 16.10
N CYS A 91 25.20 17.56 16.43
CA CYS A 91 25.94 17.23 17.65
C CYS A 91 27.37 17.78 17.60
N THR A 92 28.00 17.73 16.43
CA THR A 92 29.36 18.25 16.21
C THR A 92 29.40 19.77 16.34
N GLU A 93 28.39 20.47 15.81
CA GLU A 93 28.23 21.92 15.98
C GLU A 93 28.00 22.35 17.45
N ASN A 94 27.34 21.50 18.25
CA ASN A 94 27.03 21.79 19.66
C ASN A 94 28.02 21.15 20.66
N ASN A 95 29.11 20.54 20.19
CA ASN A 95 30.10 19.80 21.00
C ASN A 95 29.51 18.69 21.89
N ILE A 96 28.50 17.97 21.38
CA ILE A 96 27.83 16.85 22.07
C ILE A 96 28.31 15.52 21.47
N ILE A 97 28.51 14.50 22.31
CA ILE A 97 28.87 13.15 21.85
C ILE A 97 27.63 12.49 21.22
N PRO A 98 27.65 12.14 19.93
CA PRO A 98 26.49 11.56 19.27
C PRO A 98 26.24 10.13 19.70
N VAL A 99 24.98 9.77 19.88
CA VAL A 99 24.55 8.39 20.17
C VAL A 99 24.70 7.47 18.94
N SER A 100 24.71 6.15 19.18
CA SER A 100 24.74 5.16 18.09
C SER A 100 23.47 5.19 17.24
N GLU A 101 23.60 4.85 15.95
CA GLU A 101 22.46 4.77 15.02
C GLU A 101 21.39 3.79 15.51
N ILE A 102 21.81 2.71 16.17
CA ILE A 102 20.92 1.69 16.73
C ILE A 102 20.06 2.28 17.85
N THR A 103 20.65 3.10 18.72
CA THR A 103 19.92 3.81 19.79
C THR A 103 18.93 4.81 19.20
N TYR A 104 19.37 5.59 18.21
CA TYR A 104 18.54 6.56 17.50
C TYR A 104 17.34 5.90 16.81
N ARG A 105 17.58 4.80 16.07
CA ARG A 105 16.53 4.00 15.41
C ARG A 105 15.55 3.43 16.43
N ARG A 106 16.03 2.93 17.57
CA ARG A 106 15.18 2.40 18.64
C ARG A 106 14.28 3.51 19.22
N ILE A 107 14.82 4.69 19.49
CA ILE A 107 14.05 5.83 20.02
C ILE A 107 13.02 6.29 18.99
N PHE A 108 13.42 6.41 17.72
CA PHE A 108 12.52 6.74 16.62
C PHE A 108 11.36 5.75 16.51
N CYS A 109 11.63 4.44 16.41
CA CYS A 109 10.58 3.42 16.24
C CYS A 109 9.72 3.19 17.50
N THR A 110 10.24 3.45 18.70
CA THR A 110 9.52 3.17 19.96
C THR A 110 8.70 4.37 20.43
N HIS A 111 9.22 5.60 20.27
CA HIS A 111 8.57 6.81 20.75
C HIS A 111 7.79 7.56 19.68
N TYR A 112 8.11 7.37 18.39
CA TYR A 112 7.48 8.10 17.31
C TYR A 112 6.82 7.16 16.29
N ASN A 113 5.51 7.32 16.09
CA ASN A 113 4.76 6.64 15.03
C ASN A 113 4.86 7.41 13.70
N PHE A 114 6.10 7.74 13.29
CA PHE A 114 6.40 8.43 12.04
C PHE A 114 6.66 7.42 10.93
N SER A 115 6.09 7.67 9.75
CA SER A 115 6.43 6.97 8.51
C SER A 115 6.91 7.98 7.48
N PHE A 116 7.85 7.59 6.62
CA PHE A 116 8.21 8.46 5.50
C PHE A 116 7.08 8.47 4.47
N PHE A 117 6.76 9.64 3.91
CA PHE A 117 5.80 9.76 2.84
C PHE A 117 6.43 9.17 1.57
N ALA A 118 5.93 8.02 1.14
CA ALA A 118 6.16 7.56 -0.22
C ALA A 118 5.05 8.20 -1.08
N PRO A 119 5.35 9.09 -2.04
CA PRO A 119 4.33 9.58 -2.95
C PRO A 119 3.67 8.37 -3.61
N LYS A 120 2.34 8.31 -3.54
CA LYS A 120 1.58 7.21 -4.14
C LYS A 120 1.90 7.17 -5.64
N LYS A 121 2.05 5.94 -6.15
CA LYS A 121 1.84 5.65 -7.57
C LYS A 121 0.48 6.26 -7.95
N ASP A 122 0.42 6.94 -9.09
CA ASP A 122 -0.79 7.55 -9.67
C ASP A 122 -1.13 8.96 -9.15
N GLN A 123 -0.19 9.90 -9.32
CA GLN A 123 -0.52 11.32 -9.29
C GLN A 123 -1.18 11.71 -10.63
N CYS A 124 -2.34 12.36 -10.56
CA CYS A 124 -2.98 12.91 -11.76
C CYS A 124 -2.04 13.90 -12.45
N LEU A 125 -1.80 13.68 -13.75
CA LEU A 125 -0.91 14.53 -14.55
C LEU A 125 -1.38 15.98 -14.56
N ILE A 126 -2.70 16.21 -14.72
CA ILE A 126 -3.31 17.55 -14.74
C ILE A 126 -3.08 18.25 -13.40
N CYS A 127 -3.33 17.57 -12.27
CA CYS A 127 -3.09 18.15 -10.94
C CYS A 127 -1.59 18.38 -10.66
N SER A 128 -0.72 17.46 -11.07
CA SER A 128 0.74 17.63 -10.92
C SER A 128 1.24 18.81 -11.75
N ASN A 129 0.75 18.96 -12.98
CA ASN A 129 1.15 20.05 -13.87
C ASN A 129 0.67 21.40 -13.31
N PHE A 130 -0.58 21.51 -12.86
CA PHE A 130 -1.08 22.73 -12.24
C PHE A 130 -0.29 23.13 -10.97
N ASN A 131 0.06 22.15 -10.12
CA ASN A 131 0.82 22.43 -8.90
C ASN A 131 2.28 22.84 -9.17
N LYS A 132 2.88 22.37 -10.27
CA LYS A 132 4.26 22.67 -10.66
C LYS A 132 4.39 23.88 -11.59
N ALA A 133 3.28 24.33 -12.18
CA ALA A 133 3.23 25.48 -13.06
C ALA A 133 3.57 26.78 -12.32
N ARG A 134 4.12 27.74 -13.06
CA ARG A 134 4.34 29.11 -12.56
C ARG A 134 3.02 29.87 -12.47
N ASP A 135 2.98 30.97 -11.72
CA ASP A 135 1.71 31.66 -11.42
C ASP A 135 1.01 32.28 -12.64
N ASP A 136 1.79 32.62 -13.68
CA ASP A 136 1.32 33.01 -15.01
C ASP A 136 0.66 31.85 -15.78
N GLU A 137 1.28 30.67 -15.76
CA GLU A 137 0.75 29.45 -16.39
C GLU A 137 -0.47 28.89 -15.65
N LYS A 138 -0.51 29.04 -14.31
CA LYS A 138 -1.67 28.65 -13.50
C LYS A 138 -2.94 29.41 -13.87
N LEU A 139 -2.85 30.68 -14.27
CA LEU A 139 -4.02 31.45 -14.68
C LEU A 139 -4.69 30.86 -15.92
N VAL A 140 -3.89 30.36 -16.87
CA VAL A 140 -4.36 29.69 -18.09
C VAL A 140 -4.91 28.30 -17.77
N LEU A 141 -4.21 27.54 -16.92
CA LEU A 141 -4.59 26.16 -16.55
C LEU A 141 -5.70 26.10 -15.49
N LYS A 142 -6.10 27.24 -14.91
CA LYS A 142 -7.06 27.28 -13.80
C LYS A 142 -8.42 26.74 -14.20
N GLU A 143 -8.91 27.13 -15.39
CA GLU A 143 -10.22 26.70 -15.88
C GLU A 143 -10.25 25.19 -16.13
N GLU A 144 -9.24 24.66 -16.83
CA GLU A 144 -9.11 23.21 -17.06
C GLU A 144 -8.96 22.44 -15.74
N TYR A 145 -8.22 22.99 -14.78
CA TYR A 145 -8.08 22.39 -13.45
C TYR A 145 -9.40 22.40 -12.65
N THR A 146 -10.16 23.50 -12.68
CA THR A 146 -11.47 23.57 -12.01
C THR A 146 -12.47 22.60 -12.62
N ASP A 147 -12.49 22.49 -13.94
CA ASP A 147 -13.35 21.54 -14.66
C ASP A 147 -12.96 20.10 -14.35
N HIS A 148 -11.65 19.80 -14.32
CA HIS A 148 -11.15 18.49 -13.93
C HIS A 148 -11.56 18.12 -12.49
N LEU A 149 -11.48 19.06 -11.54
CA LEU A 149 -11.96 18.87 -10.17
C LEU A 149 -13.48 18.69 -10.08
N ALA A 150 -14.25 19.44 -10.88
CA ALA A 150 -15.69 19.31 -10.95
C ALA A 150 -16.10 17.95 -11.53
N ARG A 151 -15.48 17.51 -12.63
CA ARG A 151 -15.69 16.17 -13.22
C ARG A 151 -15.36 15.07 -12.22
N LYS A 152 -14.20 15.16 -11.57
CA LYS A 152 -13.82 14.26 -10.48
C LYS A 152 -14.92 14.18 -9.42
N ALA A 153 -15.35 15.32 -8.87
CA ALA A 153 -16.38 15.36 -7.83
C ALA A 153 -17.70 14.73 -8.31
N SER A 154 -18.11 15.00 -9.55
CA SER A 154 -19.30 14.41 -10.15
C SER A 154 -19.22 12.89 -10.24
N CYS A 155 -18.11 12.35 -10.77
CA CYS A 155 -17.90 10.91 -10.88
C CYS A 155 -17.96 10.19 -9.53
N TYR A 156 -17.34 10.76 -8.49
CA TYR A 156 -17.41 10.19 -7.13
C TYR A 156 -18.82 10.28 -6.53
N SER A 157 -19.54 11.38 -6.79
CA SER A 157 -20.94 11.53 -6.37
C SER A 157 -21.83 10.48 -7.02
N GLU A 158 -21.69 10.24 -8.32
CA GLU A 158 -22.47 9.24 -9.04
C GLU A 158 -22.16 7.83 -8.56
N LYS A 159 -20.88 7.51 -8.39
CA LYS A 159 -20.45 6.22 -7.84
C LYS A 159 -20.99 5.96 -6.44
N ALA A 160 -21.04 7.00 -5.59
CA ALA A 160 -21.64 6.87 -4.26
C ALA A 160 -23.15 6.59 -4.35
N LYS A 161 -23.88 7.28 -5.24
CA LYS A 161 -25.31 7.03 -5.48
C LYS A 161 -25.57 5.61 -6.01
N ASP A 162 -24.76 5.14 -6.96
CA ASP A 162 -24.90 3.80 -7.53
C ASP A 162 -24.54 2.72 -6.51
N LYS A 163 -23.59 2.99 -5.62
CA LYS A 163 -23.30 2.11 -4.48
C LYS A 163 -24.50 2.01 -3.53
N GLU A 164 -25.07 3.14 -3.12
CA GLU A 164 -26.27 3.15 -2.27
C GLU A 164 -27.47 2.48 -2.95
N ARG A 165 -27.59 2.61 -4.28
CA ARG A 165 -28.62 1.94 -5.06
C ARG A 165 -28.43 0.42 -5.04
N ALA A 166 -27.19 -0.05 -5.25
CA ALA A 166 -26.88 -1.48 -5.25
C ALA A 166 -27.05 -2.16 -3.89
N GLU A 167 -26.97 -1.40 -2.79
CA GLU A 167 -27.27 -1.92 -1.45
C GLU A 167 -28.79 -2.06 -1.20
N LYS A 168 -29.61 -1.21 -1.82
CA LYS A 168 -31.07 -1.18 -1.61
C LYS A 168 -31.82 -2.09 -2.59
N ASP A 169 -31.38 -2.11 -3.84
CA ASP A 169 -32.04 -2.79 -4.94
C ASP A 169 -31.28 -4.07 -5.29
N LYS A 170 -31.95 -5.22 -5.14
CA LYS A 170 -31.36 -6.53 -5.44
C LYS A 170 -31.28 -6.80 -6.95
N GLU A 171 -32.08 -6.10 -7.76
CA GLU A 171 -32.07 -6.24 -9.22
C GLU A 171 -30.97 -5.40 -9.89
N PHE A 172 -30.33 -4.50 -9.14
CA PHE A 172 -29.25 -3.64 -9.63
C PHE A 172 -27.90 -4.10 -9.08
N ARG A 173 -26.92 -4.31 -9.97
CA ARG A 173 -25.54 -4.66 -9.57
C ARG A 173 -24.56 -3.58 -10.01
N CYS A 174 -23.78 -3.07 -9.07
CA CYS A 174 -22.68 -2.15 -9.35
C CYS A 174 -21.35 -2.87 -9.20
N VAL A 175 -20.52 -2.77 -10.23
CA VAL A 175 -19.28 -3.54 -10.36
C VAL A 175 -18.16 -2.62 -10.83
N THR A 176 -16.99 -2.73 -10.20
CA THR A 176 -15.75 -2.10 -10.66
C THR A 176 -14.81 -3.17 -11.19
N PHE A 177 -14.18 -2.93 -12.35
CA PHE A 177 -13.19 -3.85 -12.89
C PHE A 177 -11.94 -3.14 -13.37
N ASP A 178 -10.79 -3.80 -13.20
CA ASP A 178 -9.49 -3.28 -13.63
C ASP A 178 -8.53 -4.42 -13.95
N LEU A 179 -7.58 -4.15 -14.85
CA LEU A 179 -6.55 -5.10 -15.24
C LEU A 179 -5.33 -4.92 -14.34
N GLN A 180 -5.01 -5.94 -13.56
CA GLN A 180 -3.85 -5.92 -12.68
C GLN A 180 -2.54 -5.77 -13.45
N ALA A 181 -1.55 -5.12 -12.82
CA ALA A 181 -0.18 -5.15 -13.28
C ALA A 181 0.32 -6.59 -13.53
N VAL A 182 1.14 -6.73 -14.58
CA VAL A 182 1.60 -8.02 -15.08
C VAL A 182 2.24 -8.88 -14.00
N LEU A 183 1.68 -10.06 -13.79
CA LEU A 183 2.22 -11.04 -12.85
C LEU A 183 3.19 -11.97 -13.56
N GLN A 184 4.47 -11.70 -13.40
CA GLN A 184 5.54 -12.60 -13.85
C GLN A 184 5.70 -13.76 -12.86
N ILE A 185 5.66 -15.00 -13.36
CA ILE A 185 5.88 -16.23 -12.59
C ILE A 185 6.90 -17.11 -13.34
N PRO A 186 7.88 -17.73 -12.67
CA PRO A 186 8.14 -17.69 -11.22
C PRO A 186 8.77 -16.36 -10.74
N SER A 187 8.33 -15.87 -9.58
CA SER A 187 8.90 -14.73 -8.87
C SER A 187 9.46 -15.17 -7.52
N GLY A 188 10.72 -14.85 -7.22
CA GLY A 188 11.31 -15.17 -5.92
C GLY A 188 12.48 -14.25 -5.60
N LEU A 189 12.76 -14.09 -4.31
CA LEU A 189 13.82 -13.23 -3.77
C LEU A 189 15.19 -13.94 -3.68
N VAL A 190 15.25 -15.23 -4.05
CA VAL A 190 16.47 -16.03 -3.97
C VAL A 190 17.49 -15.52 -5.01
N GLY A 191 18.69 -15.15 -4.55
CA GLY A 191 19.74 -14.59 -5.43
C GLY A 191 20.09 -15.48 -6.64
N GLN A 192 19.99 -16.80 -6.50
CA GLN A 192 20.22 -17.74 -7.61
C GLN A 192 19.22 -17.56 -8.76
N LEU A 193 17.96 -17.16 -8.48
CA LEU A 193 16.96 -16.86 -9.51
C LEU A 193 17.39 -15.70 -10.43
N TYR A 194 18.30 -14.84 -10.00
CA TYR A 194 18.81 -13.74 -10.84
C TYR A 194 19.73 -14.24 -11.96
N TYR A 195 20.39 -15.38 -11.77
CA TYR A 195 21.37 -15.93 -12.70
C TYR A 195 20.81 -16.98 -13.67
N TYR A 196 19.59 -17.49 -13.41
CA TYR A 196 18.91 -18.42 -14.31
C TYR A 196 18.14 -17.69 -15.43
N ARG A 197 18.18 -18.25 -16.65
CA ARG A 197 17.23 -17.89 -17.71
C ARG A 197 15.84 -18.42 -17.32
N LYS A 198 14.97 -17.52 -16.83
CA LYS A 198 13.59 -17.86 -16.48
C LYS A 198 12.75 -18.01 -17.76
N LEU A 199 12.05 -19.14 -17.91
CA LEU A 199 10.82 -19.15 -18.69
C LEU A 199 9.77 -18.37 -17.88
N CYS A 200 9.73 -17.07 -18.10
CA CYS A 200 8.77 -16.19 -17.42
C CYS A 200 7.41 -16.36 -18.09
N VAL A 201 6.48 -17.02 -17.42
CA VAL A 201 5.08 -17.00 -17.83
C VAL A 201 4.46 -15.72 -17.29
N THR A 202 4.06 -14.87 -18.21
CA THR A 202 3.26 -13.69 -17.91
C THR A 202 1.81 -14.12 -17.65
N ILE A 203 1.31 -13.85 -16.44
CA ILE A 203 -0.11 -13.97 -16.12
C ILE A 203 -0.74 -12.58 -16.15
N HIS A 204 -1.82 -12.45 -16.92
CA HIS A 204 -2.73 -11.32 -16.88
C HIS A 204 -3.88 -11.67 -15.95
N ASN A 205 -4.36 -10.70 -15.18
CA ASN A 205 -5.45 -10.89 -14.25
C ASN A 205 -6.44 -9.73 -14.37
N LEU A 206 -7.65 -10.00 -14.83
CA LEU A 206 -8.75 -9.04 -14.83
C LEU A 206 -9.55 -9.27 -13.55
N CYS A 207 -9.52 -8.29 -12.66
CA CYS A 207 -10.28 -8.37 -11.42
C CYS A 207 -11.62 -7.66 -11.59
N ILE A 208 -12.68 -8.30 -11.12
CA ILE A 208 -14.03 -7.77 -11.10
C ILE A 208 -14.48 -7.78 -9.64
N TYR A 209 -14.86 -6.62 -9.12
CA TYR A 209 -15.26 -6.44 -7.73
C TYR A 209 -16.67 -5.86 -7.66
N GLU A 210 -17.55 -6.55 -6.94
CA GLU A 210 -18.91 -6.10 -6.70
C GLU A 210 -18.95 -5.15 -5.51
N VAL A 211 -19.55 -3.98 -5.72
CA VAL A 211 -19.50 -2.89 -4.73
C VAL A 211 -20.52 -3.10 -3.60
N ALA A 212 -21.57 -3.88 -3.85
CA ALA A 212 -22.61 -4.21 -2.89
C ALA A 212 -22.26 -5.47 -2.07
N LEU A 213 -22.73 -5.50 -0.82
CA LEU A 213 -22.59 -6.67 0.05
C LEU A 213 -23.28 -7.89 -0.59
N PRO A 214 -22.61 -9.05 -0.66
CA PRO A 214 -21.49 -9.50 0.17
C PRO A 214 -20.07 -9.08 -0.28
N ASN A 215 -19.91 -8.20 -1.27
CA ASN A 215 -18.63 -7.77 -1.85
C ASN A 215 -17.89 -8.91 -2.56
N ASP A 216 -18.59 -9.62 -3.43
CA ASP A 216 -17.98 -10.71 -4.18
C ASP A 216 -16.91 -10.19 -5.13
N ALA A 217 -15.82 -10.96 -5.21
CA ALA A 217 -14.59 -10.56 -5.89
C ALA A 217 -14.14 -11.71 -6.79
N TYR A 218 -14.02 -11.44 -8.09
CA TYR A 218 -13.68 -12.42 -9.11
C TYR A 218 -12.34 -12.07 -9.75
N CYS A 219 -11.43 -13.04 -9.79
CA CYS A 219 -10.14 -12.91 -10.49
C CYS A 219 -10.12 -13.83 -11.70
N PHE A 220 -10.03 -13.24 -12.89
CA PHE A 220 -9.90 -13.98 -14.14
C PHE A 220 -8.45 -13.91 -14.61
N ALA A 221 -7.71 -14.98 -14.34
CA ALA A 221 -6.31 -15.09 -14.70
C ALA A 221 -6.11 -15.91 -15.98
N TRP A 222 -5.29 -15.41 -16.91
CA TRP A 222 -4.86 -16.15 -18.09
C TRP A 222 -3.38 -15.93 -18.38
N SER A 223 -2.76 -16.88 -19.08
CA SER A 223 -1.36 -16.77 -19.47
C SER A 223 -1.20 -16.09 -20.84
N GLU A 224 -0.02 -15.52 -21.10
CA GLU A 224 0.31 -14.96 -22.43
C GLU A 224 0.21 -15.97 -23.59
N ILE A 225 0.24 -17.27 -23.29
CA ILE A 225 0.07 -18.35 -24.27
C ILE A 225 -1.39 -18.43 -24.71
N ASN A 226 -2.33 -18.12 -23.82
CA ASN A 226 -3.77 -18.21 -24.08
C ASN A 226 -4.35 -16.95 -24.71
N GLY A 227 -3.76 -15.77 -24.46
CA GLY A 227 -4.29 -14.51 -24.94
C GLY A 227 -3.41 -13.32 -24.61
N LYS A 228 -3.65 -12.21 -25.31
CA LYS A 228 -2.96 -10.94 -25.05
C LYS A 228 -3.76 -10.14 -24.01
N ARG A 229 -3.54 -8.83 -23.97
CA ARG A 229 -4.26 -7.87 -23.10
C ARG A 229 -5.16 -6.94 -23.91
N GLY A 230 -5.70 -7.46 -25.02
CA GLY A 230 -6.53 -6.71 -25.91
C GLY A 230 -7.96 -6.59 -25.38
N SER A 231 -8.73 -5.79 -26.10
CA SER A 231 -10.17 -5.62 -25.85
C SER A 231 -10.98 -6.89 -26.08
N SER A 232 -10.51 -7.80 -26.94
CA SER A 232 -11.18 -9.08 -27.20
C SER A 232 -11.11 -10.03 -26.01
N GLU A 233 -9.97 -10.11 -25.32
CA GLU A 233 -9.82 -10.92 -24.10
C GLU A 233 -10.64 -10.33 -22.95
N ILE A 234 -10.55 -9.01 -22.75
CA ILE A 234 -11.35 -8.31 -21.73
C ILE A 234 -12.83 -8.51 -22.01
N GLY A 235 -13.25 -8.36 -23.26
CA GLY A 235 -14.61 -8.60 -23.68
C GLY A 235 -15.08 -10.03 -23.38
N SER A 236 -14.29 -11.04 -23.74
CA SER A 236 -14.64 -12.43 -23.47
C SER A 236 -14.86 -12.70 -21.98
N ILE A 237 -14.03 -12.11 -21.13
CA ILE A 237 -14.15 -12.22 -19.67
C ILE A 237 -15.39 -11.47 -19.17
N LEU A 238 -15.65 -10.26 -19.65
CA LEU A 238 -16.85 -9.49 -19.29
C LEU A 238 -18.12 -10.25 -19.66
N TYR A 239 -18.17 -10.83 -20.86
CA TYR A 239 -19.31 -11.65 -21.29
C TYR A 239 -19.45 -12.91 -20.43
N HIS A 240 -18.35 -13.57 -20.09
CA HIS A 240 -18.38 -14.73 -19.20
C HIS A 240 -18.90 -14.36 -17.81
N TYR A 241 -18.45 -13.25 -17.23
CA TYR A 241 -18.96 -12.73 -15.97
C TYR A 241 -20.45 -12.40 -16.03
N LEU A 242 -20.89 -11.66 -17.06
CA LEU A 242 -22.30 -11.27 -17.23
C LEU A 242 -23.23 -12.48 -17.45
N SER A 243 -22.76 -13.54 -18.09
CA SER A 243 -23.57 -14.72 -18.39
C SER A 243 -23.57 -15.77 -17.27
N THR A 244 -22.47 -15.89 -16.52
CA THR A 244 -22.25 -17.00 -15.59
C THR A 244 -22.31 -16.56 -14.12
N CYS A 245 -21.78 -15.38 -13.80
CA CYS A 245 -21.64 -14.90 -12.42
C CYS A 245 -22.82 -14.04 -11.99
N VAL A 246 -23.43 -13.29 -12.92
CA VAL A 246 -24.58 -12.44 -12.62
C VAL A 246 -25.83 -13.30 -12.40
N PRO A 247 -26.50 -13.20 -11.24
CA PRO A 247 -27.72 -13.96 -10.98
C PRO A 247 -28.89 -13.55 -11.87
N SER A 248 -29.79 -14.48 -12.18
CA SER A 248 -30.94 -14.26 -13.05
C SER A 248 -31.97 -13.23 -12.56
N HIS A 249 -31.88 -12.77 -11.31
CA HIS A 249 -32.74 -11.72 -10.76
C HIS A 249 -32.21 -10.30 -11.03
N VAL A 250 -30.96 -10.17 -11.46
CA VAL A 250 -30.36 -8.86 -11.75
C VAL A 250 -30.80 -8.41 -13.15
N THR A 251 -31.44 -7.26 -13.24
CA THR A 251 -31.91 -6.71 -14.52
C THR A 251 -31.04 -5.57 -15.03
N GLU A 252 -30.35 -4.88 -14.12
CA GLU A 252 -29.51 -3.73 -14.44
C GLU A 252 -28.10 -3.90 -13.87
N VAL A 253 -27.08 -3.69 -14.71
CA VAL A 253 -25.68 -3.75 -14.30
C VAL A 253 -24.98 -2.43 -14.61
N CYS A 254 -24.33 -1.86 -13.60
CA CYS A 254 -23.44 -0.71 -13.76
C CYS A 254 -21.99 -1.16 -13.66
N LEU A 255 -21.22 -0.90 -14.71
CA LEU A 255 -19.83 -1.25 -14.85
C LEU A 255 -18.97 0.02 -14.74
N TYR A 256 -18.00 0.02 -13.84
CA TYR A 256 -16.99 1.07 -13.71
C TYR A 256 -15.63 0.56 -14.16
N SER A 257 -14.98 1.31 -15.03
CA SER A 257 -13.61 1.03 -15.49
C SER A 257 -12.77 2.29 -15.66
N ASP A 258 -11.47 2.07 -15.89
CA ASP A 258 -10.58 3.10 -16.40
C ASP A 258 -10.94 3.51 -17.84
N THR A 259 -10.33 4.59 -18.31
CA THR A 259 -10.53 5.14 -19.65
C THR A 259 -9.54 4.60 -20.70
N CYS A 260 -8.89 3.45 -20.43
CA CYS A 260 -7.88 2.90 -21.32
C CYS A 260 -8.50 2.49 -22.67
N GLY A 261 -8.19 3.21 -23.74
CA GLY A 261 -8.78 3.01 -25.06
C GLY A 261 -8.45 1.66 -25.69
N GLY A 262 -7.24 1.16 -25.48
CA GLY A 262 -6.82 -0.14 -26.02
C GLY A 262 -7.54 -1.34 -25.37
N GLN A 263 -8.19 -1.12 -24.23
CA GLN A 263 -8.70 -2.18 -23.36
C GLN A 263 -10.20 -2.04 -23.14
N ASN A 264 -10.61 -0.97 -22.46
CA ASN A 264 -11.96 -0.81 -21.94
C ASN A 264 -12.78 0.19 -22.76
N ARG A 265 -12.18 1.32 -23.16
CA ARG A 265 -12.87 2.38 -23.91
C ARG A 265 -12.72 2.20 -25.42
N ASN A 266 -13.37 1.17 -25.98
CA ASN A 266 -13.37 0.92 -27.43
C ASN A 266 -14.71 0.41 -27.95
N GLN A 267 -14.83 0.43 -29.29
CA GLN A 267 -16.00 -0.06 -30.02
C GLN A 267 -16.28 -1.55 -29.81
N TYR A 268 -15.25 -2.37 -29.55
CA TYR A 268 -15.41 -3.82 -29.41
C TYR A 268 -16.10 -4.19 -28.09
N VAL A 269 -15.68 -3.56 -26.99
CA VAL A 269 -16.33 -3.70 -25.68
C VAL A 269 -17.74 -3.14 -25.75
N ALA A 270 -17.96 -1.99 -26.37
CA ALA A 270 -19.31 -1.44 -26.54
C ALA A 270 -20.23 -2.38 -27.34
N ALA A 271 -19.75 -2.92 -28.47
CA ALA A 271 -20.49 -3.88 -29.28
C ALA A 271 -20.82 -5.17 -28.50
N LEU A 272 -19.87 -5.65 -27.69
CA LEU A 272 -20.08 -6.80 -26.84
C LEU A 272 -21.13 -6.53 -25.75
N LEU A 273 -21.12 -5.37 -25.10
CA LEU A 273 -22.12 -5.05 -24.09
C LEU A 273 -23.54 -4.99 -24.69
N ILE A 274 -23.68 -4.46 -25.91
CA ILE A 274 -24.95 -4.52 -26.67
C ILE A 274 -25.34 -5.97 -26.94
N PHE A 275 -24.40 -6.79 -27.42
CA PHE A 275 -24.63 -8.21 -27.65
C PHE A 275 -25.03 -8.95 -26.37
N ALA A 276 -24.42 -8.63 -25.23
CA ALA A 276 -24.74 -9.22 -23.94
C ALA A 276 -26.18 -8.90 -23.52
N VAL A 277 -26.63 -7.65 -23.64
CA VAL A 277 -28.03 -7.27 -23.38
C VAL A 277 -29.02 -8.01 -24.29
N GLN A 278 -28.66 -8.24 -25.55
CA GLN A 278 -29.55 -8.94 -26.50
C GLN A 278 -29.66 -10.44 -26.25
N ASN A 279 -28.58 -11.09 -25.77
CA ASN A 279 -28.53 -12.54 -25.61
C ASN A 279 -28.83 -13.02 -24.18
N ILE A 280 -28.64 -12.17 -23.18
CA ILE A 280 -28.85 -12.51 -21.77
C ILE A 280 -30.27 -12.08 -21.38
N SER A 281 -31.18 -13.06 -21.25
CA SER A 281 -32.62 -12.84 -21.12
C SER A 281 -33.07 -12.01 -19.91
N HIS A 282 -32.32 -12.04 -18.81
CA HIS A 282 -32.64 -11.28 -17.59
C HIS A 282 -32.11 -9.85 -17.62
N LEU A 283 -31.09 -9.58 -18.44
CA LEU A 283 -30.36 -8.32 -18.44
C LEU A 283 -31.04 -7.30 -19.36
N ARG A 284 -31.59 -6.23 -18.80
CA ARG A 284 -32.29 -5.18 -19.57
C ARG A 284 -31.40 -3.98 -19.87
N LYS A 285 -30.46 -3.67 -18.97
CA LYS A 285 -29.67 -2.45 -19.06
C LYS A 285 -28.25 -2.68 -18.54
N ILE A 286 -27.27 -2.28 -19.35
CA ILE A 286 -25.89 -2.12 -18.90
C ILE A 286 -25.52 -0.65 -19.00
N GLU A 287 -25.03 -0.07 -17.90
CA GLU A 287 -24.40 1.24 -17.90
C GLU A 287 -22.90 1.08 -17.73
N HIS A 288 -22.11 1.52 -18.70
CA HIS A 288 -20.65 1.55 -18.59
C HIS A 288 -20.19 2.98 -18.29
N LYS A 289 -19.72 3.21 -17.06
CA LYS A 289 -19.26 4.50 -16.56
C LYS A 289 -17.73 4.51 -16.45
N PHE A 290 -17.16 5.65 -16.77
CA PHE A 290 -15.71 5.86 -16.76
C PHE A 290 -15.33 6.88 -15.68
N LEU A 291 -14.24 6.62 -14.97
CA LEU A 291 -13.68 7.58 -14.01
C LEU A 291 -12.75 8.57 -14.70
N GLU A 292 -12.61 9.76 -14.11
CA GLU A 292 -11.67 10.78 -14.57
C GLU A 292 -10.23 10.25 -14.45
N SER A 293 -9.44 10.43 -15.52
CA SER A 293 -8.06 9.97 -15.58
C SER A 293 -7.19 10.56 -14.46
N GLY A 294 -6.34 9.74 -13.85
CA GLY A 294 -5.50 10.13 -12.71
C GLY A 294 -6.24 10.24 -11.38
N HIS A 295 -7.55 10.02 -11.38
CA HIS A 295 -8.41 9.99 -10.19
C HIS A 295 -9.31 8.74 -10.17
N SER A 296 -8.78 7.64 -10.67
CA SER A 296 -9.47 6.35 -10.83
C SER A 296 -9.28 5.43 -9.63
N TYR A 297 -9.52 5.91 -8.41
CA TYR A 297 -9.45 5.05 -7.22
C TYR A 297 -10.66 4.10 -7.21
N MET A 298 -10.39 2.81 -7.36
CA MET A 298 -11.41 1.76 -7.43
C MET A 298 -11.25 0.75 -6.30
N GLU A 299 -12.35 0.11 -5.91
CA GLU A 299 -12.38 -0.90 -4.86
C GLU A 299 -11.55 -2.12 -5.24
N VAL A 300 -11.51 -2.45 -6.55
CA VAL A 300 -10.67 -3.50 -7.14
C VAL A 300 -9.17 -3.33 -6.83
N ASP A 301 -8.68 -2.10 -6.60
CA ASP A 301 -7.28 -1.84 -6.22
C ASP A 301 -6.89 -2.52 -4.90
N SER A 302 -7.88 -2.75 -4.02
CA SER A 302 -7.67 -3.48 -2.76
C SER A 302 -7.37 -4.96 -3.01
N MET A 303 -7.96 -5.56 -4.05
CA MET A 303 -7.66 -6.92 -4.47
C MET A 303 -6.24 -7.00 -5.02
N HIS A 304 -5.86 -6.07 -5.91
CA HIS A 304 -4.51 -6.00 -6.48
C HIS A 304 -3.44 -5.90 -5.38
N SER A 305 -3.66 -5.00 -4.41
CA SER A 305 -2.77 -4.82 -3.26
C SER A 305 -2.62 -6.10 -2.42
N SER A 306 -3.71 -6.85 -2.26
CA SER A 306 -3.73 -8.11 -1.50
C SER A 306 -2.99 -9.23 -2.25
N ILE A 307 -3.22 -9.36 -3.56
CA ILE A 307 -2.54 -10.33 -4.43
C ILE A 307 -1.04 -10.06 -4.48
N GLU A 308 -0.63 -8.80 -4.64
CA GLU A 308 0.78 -8.43 -4.65
C GLU A 308 1.48 -8.70 -3.31
N SER A 309 0.77 -8.47 -2.20
CA SER A 309 1.29 -8.75 -0.85
C SER A 309 1.44 -10.25 -0.62
N ALA A 310 0.47 -11.06 -1.05
CA ALA A 310 0.56 -12.51 -1.00
C ALA A 310 1.73 -13.03 -1.85
N LYS A 311 1.87 -12.53 -3.09
CA LYS A 311 2.96 -12.89 -4.00
C LYS A 311 4.35 -12.65 -3.41
N LYS A 312 4.55 -11.56 -2.66
CA LYS A 312 5.83 -11.25 -2.01
C LYS A 312 6.22 -12.28 -0.94
N ASN A 313 5.23 -12.88 -0.29
CA ASN A 313 5.43 -13.84 0.79
C ASN A 313 5.40 -15.30 0.30
N SER A 314 5.14 -15.53 -0.99
CA SER A 314 5.16 -16.86 -1.58
C SER A 314 6.58 -17.30 -1.89
N GLU A 315 7.05 -18.35 -1.23
CA GLU A 315 8.33 -18.97 -1.52
C GLU A 315 8.23 -19.83 -2.79
N VAL A 316 9.11 -19.57 -3.76
CA VAL A 316 9.25 -20.44 -4.94
C VAL A 316 10.35 -21.45 -4.65
N TYR A 317 9.96 -22.72 -4.54
CA TYR A 317 10.90 -23.82 -4.42
C TYR A 317 11.80 -23.88 -5.66
N CYS A 318 13.09 -23.63 -5.46
CA CYS A 318 14.10 -23.77 -6.49
C CYS A 318 14.89 -25.04 -6.18
N MET A 319 14.91 -26.01 -7.10
CA MET A 319 15.79 -27.17 -6.92
C MET A 319 17.25 -26.70 -7.00
N PRO A 320 18.11 -27.08 -6.05
CA PRO A 320 19.54 -26.92 -6.21
C PRO A 320 19.98 -27.77 -7.41
N VAL A 321 20.71 -27.15 -8.34
CA VAL A 321 21.35 -27.84 -9.46
C VAL A 321 22.64 -28.48 -8.98
#